data_AF-A0A1I7SGI2-F1
#
_entry.id   AF-A0A1I7SGI2-F1
#
_cell.length_a   1.000
_cell.length_b   1.000
_cell.length_c   1.000
_cell.angle_alpha   90.00
_cell.angle_beta   90.00
_cell.angle_gamma   90.00
#
_symmetry.space_group_name_H-M   'P 1'
#
loop_
_entity.id
_entity.type
_entity.pdbx_description
1 polymer ?
#
loop_
_entity_poly.entity_id
_entity_poly.type
_entity_poly.pdbx_seq_one_letter_code
_entity_poly.pdbx_strand_id
1 'polypeptide(L)'
;METCIKKPPIARATLAIGDTVSKTELLLLEEKVEVRLSRKQGDTFRIIIDGNTFYEGSADFANLTRYVHVHGDVLVTRFNAQEATRLAVVNNVAKIDLDVGDVLSLGFSSTYVRLALLDNRDNQNLYLWTHSNGYARLHKNTGKEYTDLEGFSFTSQSGSTTVIFANKPQGLQVFVNGAGHLWKHDYNAAGTAYRRLYIDPAYLPYFQNSSITRKPKP
;
A
#
# COMPACT_ATOMS: atom_id res chain seq x y z
N MET A 1 15.43 64.27 0.74
CA MET A 1 16.03 62.93 0.67
C MET A 1 15.49 62.16 1.86
N GLU A 2 14.56 61.24 1.63
CA GLU A 2 14.23 60.09 2.48
C GLU A 2 13.15 59.31 1.76
N THR A 3 13.58 58.32 0.98
CA THR A 3 12.71 57.33 0.36
C THR A 3 12.17 56.45 1.48
N CYS A 4 10.88 56.58 1.78
CA CYS A 4 10.17 55.69 2.69
C CYS A 4 10.10 54.30 2.05
N ILE A 5 11.07 53.43 2.37
CA ILE A 5 11.05 52.02 1.98
C ILE A 5 9.93 51.37 2.79
N LYS A 6 8.74 51.23 2.20
CA LYS A 6 7.71 50.33 2.73
C LYS A 6 8.31 48.93 2.75
N LYS A 7 8.65 48.43 3.95
CA LYS A 7 8.93 47.00 4.15
C LYS A 7 7.73 46.22 3.59
N PRO A 8 7.96 45.20 2.74
CA PRO A 8 6.86 44.36 2.28
C PRO A 8 6.18 43.71 3.50
N PRO A 9 4.86 43.50 3.45
CA PRO A 9 4.16 42.79 4.51
C PRO A 9 4.81 41.40 4.66
N ILE A 10 5.23 41.07 5.89
CA ILE A 10 5.68 39.73 6.24
C ILE A 10 4.48 38.82 6.00
N ALA A 11 4.51 38.04 4.92
CA ALA A 11 3.49 37.04 4.62
C ALA A 11 3.51 36.00 5.74
N ARG A 12 2.46 35.99 6.57
CA ARG A 12 2.27 35.00 7.63
C ARG A 12 1.44 33.87 7.05
N ALA A 13 2.10 32.78 6.63
CA ALA A 13 1.39 31.54 6.33
C ALA A 13 0.87 30.96 7.65
N THR A 14 -0.44 30.69 7.72
CA THR A 14 -1.07 29.99 8.85
C THR A 14 -1.57 28.65 8.33
N LEU A 15 -1.01 27.55 8.84
CA LEU A 15 -1.53 26.21 8.58
C LEU A 15 -2.52 25.87 9.70
N ALA A 16 -3.80 25.73 9.36
CA ALA A 16 -4.85 25.30 10.29
C ALA A 16 -5.33 23.90 9.91
N ILE A 17 -5.30 22.97 10.86
CA ILE A 17 -5.89 21.62 10.73
C ILE A 17 -6.70 21.35 12.00
N GLY A 18 -8.03 21.47 11.92
CA GLY A 18 -8.95 21.20 13.03
C GLY A 18 -8.93 22.23 14.17
N ASP A 19 -9.91 22.15 15.08
CA ASP A 19 -10.13 23.13 16.14
C ASP A 19 -9.09 23.03 17.27
N THR A 20 -8.37 24.13 17.48
CA THR A 20 -7.58 24.51 18.67
C THR A 20 -6.43 23.61 19.12
N VAL A 21 -5.23 23.84 18.58
CA VAL A 21 -3.98 23.83 19.38
C VAL A 21 -3.07 24.97 18.92
N SER A 22 -2.95 26.00 19.76
CA SER A 22 -1.91 27.04 19.63
C SER A 22 -0.65 26.60 20.36
N LYS A 23 0.46 26.37 19.65
CA LYS A 23 1.83 26.47 20.18
C LYS A 23 2.85 26.89 19.11
N THR A 24 3.51 28.01 19.43
CA THR A 24 4.85 28.56 19.10
C THR A 24 5.88 27.61 18.44
N GLU A 25 6.81 27.99 17.57
CA GLU A 25 7.66 29.20 17.38
C GLU A 25 7.83 29.53 15.88
N LEU A 26 8.16 30.78 15.56
CA LEU A 26 8.40 31.24 14.18
C LEU A 26 9.67 30.58 13.60
N LEU A 27 9.48 29.59 12.70
CA LEU A 27 10.52 29.15 11.78
C LEU A 27 10.84 30.30 10.82
N LEU A 28 12.11 30.71 10.77
CA LEU A 28 12.64 31.56 9.71
C LEU A 28 12.49 30.80 8.40
N LEU A 29 11.52 31.18 7.58
CA LEU A 29 11.35 30.58 6.25
C LEU A 29 12.56 30.95 5.41
N GLU A 30 13.41 29.96 5.12
CA GLU A 30 14.39 30.05 4.05
C GLU A 30 13.67 30.30 2.71
N GLU A 31 14.40 30.69 1.66
CA GLU A 31 13.81 30.91 0.31
C GLU A 31 13.09 29.66 -0.26
N LYS A 32 13.27 28.50 0.37
CA LYS A 32 12.62 27.23 0.06
C LYS A 32 12.22 26.56 1.36
N VAL A 33 11.04 25.95 1.38
CA VAL A 33 10.54 25.16 2.49
C VAL A 33 10.21 23.75 1.99
N GLU A 34 10.65 22.74 2.72
CA GLU A 34 10.26 21.35 2.51
C GLU A 34 9.23 20.94 3.56
N VAL A 35 8.02 20.59 3.09
CA VAL A 35 6.96 20.03 3.94
C VAL A 35 6.79 18.55 3.62
N ARG A 36 7.00 17.68 4.61
CA ARG A 36 6.72 16.23 4.51
C ARG A 36 5.56 15.86 5.42
N LEU A 37 4.58 15.19 4.84
CA LEU A 37 3.46 14.57 5.55
C LEU A 37 3.72 13.06 5.59
N SER A 38 3.81 12.48 6.79
CA SER A 38 4.16 11.07 6.94
C SER A 38 3.26 10.37 7.93
N ARG A 39 2.78 9.18 7.54
CA ARG A 39 2.14 8.24 8.44
C ARG A 39 3.14 7.19 8.90
N LYS A 40 3.28 7.01 10.21
CA LYS A 40 4.07 5.93 10.82
C LYS A 40 3.18 4.72 11.08
N GLN A 41 3.78 3.54 11.25
CA GLN A 41 3.07 2.38 11.82
C GLN A 41 2.49 2.76 13.19
N GLY A 42 1.26 2.30 13.48
CA GLY A 42 0.59 2.55 14.75
C GLY A 42 -0.15 3.90 14.83
N ASP A 43 -0.90 4.24 13.78
CA ASP A 43 -1.83 5.39 13.74
C ASP A 43 -1.27 6.74 14.18
N THR A 44 0.02 6.97 13.94
CA THR A 44 0.66 8.26 14.20
C THR A 44 0.93 8.99 12.88
N PHE A 45 0.52 10.25 12.80
CA PHE A 45 0.77 11.16 11.70
C PHE A 45 1.76 12.24 12.12
N ARG A 46 2.66 12.62 11.21
CA ARG A 46 3.67 13.65 11.43
C ARG A 46 3.67 14.68 10.32
N ILE A 47 3.87 15.93 10.71
CA ILE A 47 4.19 17.04 9.81
C ILE A 47 5.64 17.42 10.09
N ILE A 48 6.48 17.37 9.06
CA ILE A 48 7.89 17.70 9.15
C ILE A 48 8.12 18.90 8.24
N ILE A 49 8.74 19.96 8.78
CA ILE A 49 9.10 21.19 8.06
C ILE A 49 10.61 21.33 8.13
N ASP A 50 11.28 21.33 6.98
CA ASP A 50 12.75 21.43 6.85
C ASP A 50 13.49 20.43 7.75
N GLY A 51 12.98 19.20 7.79
CA GLY A 51 13.50 18.11 8.61
C GLY A 51 13.11 18.15 10.10
N ASN A 52 12.49 19.22 10.58
CA ASN A 52 12.03 19.35 11.97
C ASN A 52 10.59 18.85 12.14
N THR A 53 10.34 18.02 13.16
CA THR A 53 8.97 17.56 13.45
C THR A 53 8.18 18.71 14.06
N PHE A 54 7.25 19.25 13.28
CA PHE A 54 6.36 20.34 13.69
C PHE A 54 5.11 19.82 14.42
N TYR A 55 4.60 18.67 13.98
CA TYR A 55 3.44 18.01 14.59
C TYR A 55 3.62 16.49 14.62
N GLU A 56 3.15 15.88 15.70
CA GLU A 56 3.02 14.43 15.86
C GLU A 56 1.74 14.12 16.65
N GLY A 57 0.84 13.30 16.09
CA GLY A 57 -0.43 12.96 16.74
C GLY A 57 -1.22 11.87 16.00
N SER A 58 -2.51 11.71 16.30
CA SER A 58 -3.34 10.65 15.69
C SER A 58 -3.41 10.78 14.16
N ALA A 59 -3.41 9.63 13.47
CA ALA A 59 -3.55 9.49 12.03
C ALA A 59 -4.99 9.20 11.58
N ASP A 60 -5.99 9.31 12.46
CA ASP A 60 -7.40 9.01 12.12
C ASP A 60 -7.88 9.77 10.88
N PHE A 61 -7.52 11.06 10.78
CA PHE A 61 -7.85 11.87 9.61
C PHE A 61 -7.11 11.42 8.34
N ALA A 62 -5.86 10.95 8.49
CA ALA A 62 -5.03 10.54 7.36
C ALA A 62 -5.60 9.28 6.66
N ASN A 63 -6.40 8.48 7.36
CA ASN A 63 -7.15 7.36 6.77
C ASN A 63 -8.27 7.81 5.82
N LEU A 64 -8.80 9.03 5.99
CA LEU A 64 -9.93 9.57 5.24
C LEU A 64 -9.49 10.54 4.14
N THR A 65 -8.26 11.03 4.18
CA THR A 65 -7.71 11.99 3.21
C THR A 65 -7.64 11.38 1.81
N ARG A 66 -8.33 12.03 0.85
CA ARG A 66 -8.37 11.63 -0.58
C ARG A 66 -7.51 12.50 -1.48
N TYR A 67 -7.30 13.75 -1.08
CA TYR A 67 -6.60 14.77 -1.85
C TYR A 67 -5.79 15.64 -0.89
N VAL A 68 -4.69 16.18 -1.41
CA VAL A 68 -3.92 17.24 -0.75
C VAL A 68 -4.07 18.48 -1.60
N HIS A 69 -4.44 19.58 -0.97
CA HIS A 69 -4.56 20.87 -1.64
C HIS A 69 -3.57 21.84 -1.00
N VAL A 70 -2.84 22.59 -1.83
CA VAL A 70 -1.89 23.63 -1.40
C VAL A 70 -2.45 24.97 -1.87
N HIS A 71 -2.61 25.91 -0.96
CA HIS A 71 -3.13 27.24 -1.25
C HIS A 71 -2.29 28.33 -0.54
N GLY A 72 -2.31 29.54 -1.08
CA GLY A 72 -1.60 30.71 -0.53
C GLY A 72 -0.48 31.20 -1.45
N ASP A 73 0.33 32.13 -0.92
CA ASP A 73 1.44 32.78 -1.64
C ASP A 73 2.68 31.88 -1.69
N VAL A 74 2.53 30.68 -2.26
CA VAL A 74 3.59 29.67 -2.39
C VAL A 74 3.63 29.14 -3.81
N LEU A 75 4.84 29.11 -4.39
CA LEU A 75 5.11 28.37 -5.62
C LEU A 75 5.50 26.92 -5.28
N VAL A 76 4.63 25.95 -5.60
CA VAL A 76 4.96 24.53 -5.45
C VAL A 76 5.91 24.12 -6.57
N THR A 77 7.19 23.98 -6.23
CA THR A 77 8.24 23.57 -7.19
C THR A 77 8.34 22.06 -7.34
N ARG A 78 7.89 21.28 -6.35
CA ARG A 78 7.88 19.82 -6.37
C ARG A 78 6.78 19.26 -5.47
N PHE A 79 5.99 18.33 -6.00
CA PHE A 79 5.00 17.57 -5.25
C PHE A 79 5.20 16.08 -5.50
N ASN A 80 5.73 15.36 -4.52
CA ASN A 80 5.90 13.90 -4.61
C ASN A 80 5.00 13.22 -3.58
N ALA A 81 4.21 12.25 -4.03
CA ALA A 81 3.61 11.26 -3.15
C ALA A 81 4.46 9.99 -3.22
N GLN A 82 5.07 9.61 -2.09
CA GLN A 82 5.71 8.32 -1.99
C GLN A 82 4.63 7.32 -1.54
N GLU A 83 4.18 6.45 -2.45
CA GLU A 83 3.37 5.31 -2.04
C GLU A 83 4.16 4.52 -0.98
N ALA A 84 3.47 4.13 0.09
CA ALA A 84 4.08 3.23 1.05
C ALA A 84 4.56 1.99 0.30
N THR A 85 5.87 1.73 0.31
CA THR A 85 6.46 0.53 -0.27
C THR A 85 5.94 -0.75 0.38
N ARG A 86 5.24 -0.64 1.51
CA ARG A 86 4.50 -1.71 2.19
C ARG A 86 3.00 -1.56 1.98
N LEU A 87 2.34 -2.66 1.62
CA LEU A 87 0.88 -2.73 1.56
C LEU A 87 0.28 -2.46 2.94
N ALA A 88 -0.64 -1.50 3.01
CA ALA A 88 -1.43 -1.27 4.21
C ALA A 88 -2.51 -2.36 4.32
N VAL A 89 -2.26 -3.35 5.19
CA VAL A 89 -3.24 -4.38 5.54
C VAL A 89 -4.05 -3.86 6.73
N VAL A 90 -5.33 -3.58 6.51
CA VAL A 90 -6.28 -3.14 7.52
C VAL A 90 -7.35 -4.21 7.65
N ASN A 91 -7.60 -4.68 8.88
CA ASN A 91 -8.56 -5.76 9.13
C ASN A 91 -8.33 -6.98 8.23
N ASN A 92 -7.07 -7.40 8.09
CA ASN A 92 -6.64 -8.54 7.26
C ASN A 92 -6.80 -8.35 5.75
N VAL A 93 -7.18 -7.16 5.28
CA VAL A 93 -7.38 -6.85 3.86
C VAL A 93 -6.48 -5.69 3.43
N ALA A 94 -5.86 -5.81 2.27
CA ALA A 94 -5.14 -4.73 1.59
C ALA A 94 -5.73 -4.47 0.20
N LYS A 95 -5.78 -3.21 -0.19
CA LYS A 95 -6.08 -2.83 -1.57
C LYS A 95 -4.82 -2.97 -2.42
N ILE A 96 -4.91 -3.72 -3.52
CA ILE A 96 -3.75 -4.02 -4.38
C ILE A 96 -3.95 -3.55 -5.83
N ASP A 97 -5.18 -3.50 -6.35
CA ASP A 97 -5.49 -3.16 -7.74
C ASP A 97 -4.50 -3.78 -8.74
N LEU A 98 -4.36 -5.12 -8.73
CA LEU A 98 -3.34 -5.82 -9.51
C LEU A 98 -3.77 -5.92 -10.98
N ASP A 99 -3.34 -4.99 -11.81
CA ASP A 99 -3.71 -4.96 -13.23
C ASP A 99 -2.83 -5.91 -14.08
N VAL A 100 -3.27 -6.22 -15.30
CA VAL A 100 -2.49 -7.04 -16.24
C VAL A 100 -1.12 -6.40 -16.47
N GLY A 101 -0.06 -7.17 -16.23
CA GLY A 101 1.34 -6.77 -16.31
C GLY A 101 1.99 -6.51 -14.94
N ASP A 102 1.19 -6.32 -13.88
CA ASP A 102 1.70 -6.07 -12.54
C ASP A 102 2.17 -7.37 -11.85
N VAL A 103 3.07 -7.20 -10.88
CA VAL A 103 3.59 -8.29 -10.04
C VAL A 103 3.45 -7.91 -8.57
N LEU A 104 2.76 -8.73 -7.79
CA LEU A 104 2.68 -8.64 -6.34
C LEU A 104 3.60 -9.69 -5.71
N SER A 105 4.47 -9.26 -4.81
CA SER A 105 5.35 -10.12 -4.02
C SER A 105 5.00 -10.01 -2.54
N LEU A 106 4.93 -11.14 -1.84
CA LEU A 106 4.58 -11.25 -0.42
C LEU A 106 5.59 -12.18 0.28
N GLY A 107 6.09 -11.75 1.44
CA GLY A 107 7.00 -12.55 2.27
C GLY A 107 6.40 -12.85 3.64
N PHE A 108 6.51 -14.11 4.06
CA PHE A 108 6.03 -14.61 5.34
C PHE A 108 7.13 -15.33 6.12
N SER A 109 7.22 -15.12 7.43
CA SER A 109 7.99 -15.94 8.38
C SER A 109 7.18 -17.14 8.87
N SER A 110 6.61 -17.88 7.94
CA SER A 110 5.89 -19.13 8.19
C SER A 110 5.97 -20.01 6.95
N THR A 111 6.04 -21.33 7.13
CA THR A 111 5.92 -22.30 6.03
C THR A 111 4.45 -22.47 5.58
N TYR A 112 3.52 -22.13 6.46
CA TYR A 112 2.08 -22.13 6.18
C TYR A 112 1.62 -20.71 5.91
N VAL A 113 0.95 -20.52 4.79
CA VAL A 113 0.34 -19.27 4.37
C VAL A 113 -1.07 -19.58 3.92
N ARG A 114 -2.03 -18.75 4.32
CA ARG A 114 -3.39 -18.74 3.77
C ARG A 114 -3.76 -17.32 3.41
N LEU A 115 -4.17 -17.13 2.17
CA LEU A 115 -4.55 -15.82 1.64
C LEU A 115 -5.52 -15.97 0.47
N ALA A 116 -6.16 -14.87 0.11
CA ALA A 116 -7.04 -14.80 -1.05
C ALA A 116 -6.81 -13.52 -1.84
N LEU A 117 -7.05 -13.59 -3.16
CA LEU A 117 -7.19 -12.44 -4.03
C LEU A 117 -8.67 -12.25 -4.36
N LEU A 118 -9.18 -11.08 -4.03
CA LEU A 118 -10.58 -10.73 -4.12
C LEU A 118 -10.81 -9.69 -5.22
N ASP A 119 -11.97 -9.74 -5.87
CA ASP A 119 -12.46 -8.59 -6.65
C ASP A 119 -13.07 -7.50 -5.73
N ASN A 120 -13.75 -6.51 -6.32
CA ASN A 120 -14.44 -5.45 -5.57
C ASN A 120 -15.77 -5.90 -4.92
N ARG A 121 -16.21 -7.15 -5.13
CA ARG A 121 -17.47 -7.72 -4.62
C ARG A 121 -17.25 -8.85 -3.61
N ASP A 122 -16.03 -8.97 -3.09
CA ASP A 122 -15.60 -10.03 -2.15
C ASP A 122 -15.57 -11.43 -2.75
N ASN A 123 -15.65 -11.59 -4.08
CA ASN A 123 -15.46 -12.90 -4.69
C ASN A 123 -13.99 -13.31 -4.59
N GLN A 124 -13.73 -14.51 -4.09
CA GLN A 124 -12.37 -15.06 -4.02
C GLN A 124 -12.02 -15.67 -5.37
N ASN A 125 -11.44 -14.84 -6.25
CA ASN A 125 -11.00 -15.30 -7.56
C ASN A 125 -9.77 -16.21 -7.48
N LEU A 126 -9.08 -16.18 -6.34
CA LEU A 126 -8.08 -17.16 -5.96
C LEU A 126 -8.01 -17.22 -4.43
N TYR A 127 -8.02 -18.42 -3.88
CA TYR A 127 -7.60 -18.70 -2.51
C TYR A 127 -6.41 -19.64 -2.55
N LEU A 128 -5.35 -19.28 -1.84
CA LEU A 128 -4.10 -20.03 -1.76
C LEU A 128 -3.88 -20.49 -0.34
N TRP A 129 -3.51 -21.76 -0.19
CA TRP A 129 -2.93 -22.27 1.04
C TRP A 129 -1.65 -23.08 0.77
N THR A 130 -0.68 -23.02 1.69
CA THR A 130 0.54 -23.82 1.60
C THR A 130 0.60 -24.84 2.72
N HIS A 131 1.28 -25.96 2.45
CA HIS A 131 1.54 -27.03 3.40
C HIS A 131 3.05 -27.17 3.66
N SER A 132 3.41 -27.67 4.84
CA SER A 132 4.80 -27.92 5.24
C SER A 132 5.52 -28.96 4.39
N ASN A 133 4.78 -29.84 3.72
CA ASN A 133 5.33 -30.86 2.81
C ASN A 133 5.68 -30.31 1.41
N GLY A 134 5.69 -28.98 1.22
CA GLY A 134 6.04 -28.38 -0.06
C GLY A 134 4.93 -28.48 -1.10
N TYR A 135 3.66 -28.36 -0.67
CA TYR A 135 2.52 -28.39 -1.57
C TYR A 135 1.64 -27.16 -1.39
N ALA A 136 1.29 -26.50 -2.50
CA ALA A 136 0.36 -25.38 -2.53
C ALA A 136 -0.94 -25.84 -3.20
N ARG A 137 -2.10 -25.41 -2.66
CA ARG A 137 -3.37 -25.52 -3.40
C ARG A 137 -3.96 -24.16 -3.67
N LEU A 138 -4.62 -24.12 -4.81
CA LEU A 138 -5.33 -22.98 -5.35
C LEU A 138 -6.78 -23.43 -5.58
N HIS A 139 -7.73 -22.58 -5.24
CA HIS A 139 -9.11 -22.80 -5.63
C HIS A 139 -9.83 -21.47 -5.78
N LYS A 140 -10.94 -21.52 -6.51
CA LYS A 140 -11.86 -20.41 -6.64
C LYS A 140 -12.96 -20.55 -5.60
N ASN A 141 -13.39 -19.44 -5.02
CA ASN A 141 -14.60 -19.39 -4.23
C ASN A 141 -15.43 -18.19 -4.66
N THR A 142 -16.28 -18.41 -5.67
CA THR A 142 -17.33 -17.48 -6.10
C THR A 142 -18.64 -17.88 -5.44
N GLY A 143 -18.82 -17.54 -4.15
CA GLY A 143 -20.07 -17.78 -3.42
C GLY A 143 -19.91 -18.65 -2.17
N LYS A 144 -20.70 -19.73 -2.07
CA LYS A 144 -20.72 -20.67 -0.93
C LYS A 144 -20.00 -22.00 -1.20
N GLU A 145 -19.50 -22.21 -2.42
CA GLU A 145 -18.89 -23.47 -2.84
C GLU A 145 -17.49 -23.23 -3.41
N TYR A 146 -16.57 -24.12 -3.06
CA TYR A 146 -15.22 -24.15 -3.61
C TYR A 146 -15.24 -24.84 -4.97
N THR A 147 -14.82 -24.13 -6.01
CA THR A 147 -14.70 -24.67 -7.38
C THR A 147 -13.26 -24.60 -7.86
N ASP A 148 -12.93 -25.36 -8.90
CA ASP A 148 -11.65 -25.30 -9.61
C ASP A 148 -10.44 -25.55 -8.70
N LEU A 149 -10.35 -26.75 -8.11
CA LEU A 149 -9.24 -27.11 -7.23
C LEU A 149 -8.01 -27.53 -8.06
N GLU A 150 -6.93 -26.77 -7.91
CA GLU A 150 -5.63 -27.05 -8.50
C GLU A 150 -4.54 -27.04 -7.42
N GLY A 151 -3.39 -27.62 -7.72
CA GLY A 151 -2.26 -27.58 -6.79
C GLY A 151 -0.95 -27.96 -7.46
N PHE A 152 0.14 -27.53 -6.83
CA PHE A 152 1.48 -27.71 -7.35
C PHE A 152 2.49 -27.84 -6.21
N SER A 153 3.58 -28.56 -6.47
CA SER A 153 4.65 -28.77 -5.52
C SER A 153 5.69 -27.65 -5.59
N PHE A 154 6.30 -27.36 -4.45
CA PHE A 154 7.38 -26.38 -4.30
C PHE A 154 8.39 -26.86 -3.25
N THR A 155 9.60 -26.32 -3.29
CA THR A 155 10.60 -26.61 -2.26
C THR A 155 10.28 -25.83 -0.99
N SER A 156 9.88 -26.53 0.08
CA SER A 156 9.62 -25.92 1.38
C SER A 156 10.91 -25.29 1.94
N GLN A 157 10.80 -24.06 2.44
CA GLN A 157 11.87 -23.41 3.20
C GLN A 157 11.47 -23.41 4.68
N SER A 158 12.44 -23.68 5.55
CA SER A 158 12.19 -23.75 6.99
C SER A 158 11.79 -22.38 7.51
N GLY A 159 10.56 -22.27 8.05
CA GLY A 159 10.08 -21.06 8.71
C GLY A 159 9.82 -19.87 7.78
N SER A 160 9.86 -20.03 6.45
CA SER A 160 9.59 -18.94 5.51
C SER A 160 8.87 -19.39 4.25
N THR A 161 8.03 -18.48 3.72
CA THR A 161 7.35 -18.65 2.44
C THR A 161 7.35 -17.33 1.69
N THR A 162 7.74 -17.36 0.42
CA THR A 162 7.56 -16.26 -0.52
C THR A 162 6.47 -16.62 -1.50
N VAL A 163 5.50 -15.73 -1.67
CA VAL A 163 4.42 -15.87 -2.65
C VAL A 163 4.49 -14.73 -3.65
N ILE A 164 4.47 -15.04 -4.94
CA ILE A 164 4.49 -14.03 -6.02
C ILE A 164 3.30 -14.27 -6.94
N PHE A 165 2.60 -13.19 -7.29
CA PHE A 165 1.50 -13.18 -8.23
C PHE A 165 1.83 -12.24 -9.38
N ALA A 166 1.99 -12.79 -10.59
CA ALA A 166 2.18 -11.99 -11.79
C ALA A 166 0.93 -12.10 -12.66
N ASN A 167 0.20 -10.99 -12.82
CA ASN A 167 -1.06 -10.97 -13.57
C ASN A 167 -0.76 -10.90 -15.06
N LYS A 168 -1.16 -11.93 -15.82
CA LYS A 168 -0.91 -12.05 -17.26
C LYS A 168 -2.25 -12.11 -18.02
N PRO A 169 -2.24 -11.78 -19.33
CA PRO A 169 -3.43 -11.88 -20.16
C PRO A 169 -4.16 -13.24 -20.09
N GLN A 170 -3.38 -14.32 -20.00
CA GLN A 170 -3.88 -15.71 -20.02
C GLN A 170 -4.21 -16.30 -18.64
N GLY A 171 -3.88 -15.60 -17.54
CA GLY A 171 -3.90 -16.19 -16.22
C GLY A 171 -3.07 -15.44 -15.19
N LEU A 172 -3.26 -15.79 -13.92
CA LEU A 172 -2.39 -15.35 -12.84
C LEU A 172 -1.27 -16.36 -12.69
N GLN A 173 -0.04 -15.95 -12.97
CA GLN A 173 1.12 -16.79 -12.69
C GLN A 173 1.42 -16.68 -11.20
N VAL A 174 1.23 -17.80 -10.49
CA VAL A 174 1.46 -17.93 -9.05
C VAL A 174 2.82 -18.58 -8.85
N PHE A 175 3.64 -18.04 -7.95
CA PHE A 175 4.86 -18.70 -7.50
C PHE A 175 4.87 -18.84 -5.99
N VAL A 176 5.31 -20.01 -5.51
CA VAL A 176 5.59 -20.26 -4.09
C VAL A 176 7.03 -20.75 -3.98
N ASN A 177 7.87 -20.01 -3.25
CA ASN A 177 9.30 -20.28 -3.12
C ASN A 177 10.00 -20.54 -4.47
N GLY A 178 9.61 -19.80 -5.52
CA GLY A 178 10.16 -19.89 -6.87
C GLY A 178 9.53 -20.94 -7.79
N ALA A 179 8.78 -21.92 -7.27
CA ALA A 179 8.04 -22.87 -8.10
C ALA A 179 6.76 -22.22 -8.63
N GLY A 180 6.50 -22.31 -9.94
CA GLY A 180 5.43 -21.60 -10.62
C GLY A 180 4.26 -22.47 -11.08
N HIS A 181 3.04 -21.94 -10.99
CA HIS A 181 1.81 -22.52 -11.53
C HIS A 181 0.94 -21.44 -12.19
N LEU A 182 0.35 -21.75 -13.34
CA LEU A 182 -0.53 -20.81 -14.05
C LEU A 182 -1.98 -21.06 -13.65
N TRP A 183 -2.54 -20.15 -12.85
CA TRP A 183 -3.96 -20.12 -12.53
C TRP A 183 -4.73 -19.44 -13.67
N LYS A 184 -5.41 -20.23 -14.49
CA LYS A 184 -6.11 -19.71 -15.67
C LYS A 184 -7.36 -18.94 -15.26
N HIS A 185 -7.59 -17.82 -15.94
CA HIS A 185 -8.83 -17.07 -15.89
C HIS A 185 -9.17 -16.56 -17.29
N ASP A 186 -10.43 -16.23 -17.53
CA ASP A 186 -10.82 -15.60 -18.78
C ASP A 186 -10.11 -14.25 -18.95
N TYR A 187 -9.80 -13.88 -20.20
CA TYR A 187 -9.10 -12.63 -20.52
C TYR A 187 -9.82 -11.40 -19.95
N ASN A 188 -11.16 -11.41 -19.96
CA ASN A 188 -11.99 -10.32 -19.43
C ASN A 188 -11.93 -10.20 -17.90
N ALA A 189 -11.56 -11.28 -17.19
CA ALA A 189 -11.42 -11.29 -15.73
C ALA A 189 -10.07 -10.72 -15.26
N ALA A 190 -9.04 -10.75 -16.12
CA ALA A 190 -7.68 -10.34 -15.80
C ALA A 190 -7.57 -8.91 -15.23
N GLY A 191 -8.42 -8.01 -15.72
CA GLY A 191 -8.47 -6.61 -15.28
C GLY A 191 -9.39 -6.33 -14.10
N THR A 192 -10.10 -7.30 -13.53
CA THR A 192 -11.09 -7.04 -12.46
C THR A 192 -11.05 -8.03 -11.31
N ALA A 193 -10.41 -9.19 -11.50
CA ALA A 193 -10.44 -10.29 -10.55
C ALA A 193 -9.61 -10.07 -9.28
N TYR A 194 -8.59 -9.20 -9.31
CA TYR A 194 -7.56 -9.11 -8.27
C TYR A 194 -7.39 -7.68 -7.74
N ARG A 195 -8.42 -7.17 -7.06
CA ARG A 195 -8.44 -5.80 -6.53
C ARG A 195 -7.97 -5.71 -5.09
N ARG A 196 -8.18 -6.76 -4.30
CA ARG A 196 -7.80 -6.80 -2.88
C ARG A 196 -7.07 -8.10 -2.54
N LEU A 197 -6.19 -8.00 -1.57
CA LEU A 197 -5.52 -9.11 -0.90
C LEU A 197 -6.17 -9.31 0.46
N TYR A 198 -6.58 -10.54 0.77
CA TYR A 198 -6.94 -10.95 2.11
C TYR A 198 -5.87 -11.92 2.63
N ILE A 199 -5.42 -11.74 3.87
CA ILE A 199 -4.53 -12.67 4.56
C ILE A 199 -5.34 -13.27 5.71
N ASP A 200 -5.36 -14.59 5.88
CA ASP A 200 -6.06 -15.19 7.00
C ASP A 200 -5.47 -14.65 8.34
N PRO A 201 -6.30 -14.21 9.31
CA PRO A 201 -5.86 -13.63 10.57
C PRO A 201 -4.83 -14.49 11.32
N ALA A 202 -4.92 -15.83 11.21
CA ALA A 202 -3.96 -16.73 11.83
C ALA A 202 -2.54 -16.58 11.27
N TYR A 203 -2.41 -16.04 10.06
CA TYR A 203 -1.14 -15.90 9.34
C TYR A 203 -0.65 -14.46 9.19
N LEU A 204 -1.50 -13.47 9.51
CA LEU A 204 -1.12 -12.05 9.47
C LEU A 204 0.09 -11.71 10.37
N PRO A 205 0.26 -12.26 11.60
CA PRO A 205 1.44 -11.99 12.42
C PRO A 205 2.77 -12.42 11.79
N TYR A 206 2.74 -13.34 10.82
CA TYR A 206 3.93 -13.81 10.10
C TYR A 206 4.22 -13.03 8.83
N PHE A 207 3.37 -12.06 8.44
CA PHE A 207 3.56 -11.26 7.24
C PHE A 207 4.66 -10.21 7.46
N GLN A 208 5.75 -10.30 6.69
CA GLN A 208 6.96 -9.49 6.92
C GLN A 208 7.11 -8.33 5.94
N ASN A 209 6.85 -8.59 4.67
CA ASN A 209 7.07 -7.63 3.60
C ASN A 209 6.15 -7.89 2.40
N SER A 210 6.01 -6.85 1.60
CA SER A 210 5.31 -6.89 0.32
C SER A 210 5.86 -5.85 -0.62
N SER A 211 5.67 -6.07 -1.91
CA SER A 211 5.83 -5.04 -2.92
C SER A 211 4.88 -5.28 -4.07
N ILE A 212 4.51 -4.21 -4.78
CA ILE A 212 3.88 -4.31 -6.09
C ILE A 212 4.78 -3.61 -7.10
N THR A 213 5.24 -4.37 -8.08
CA THR A 213 5.89 -3.83 -9.27
C THR A 213 4.81 -3.59 -10.32
N ARG A 214 4.55 -2.32 -10.61
CA ARG A 214 3.58 -1.92 -11.63
C ARG A 214 4.18 -2.05 -13.02
N LYS A 215 3.36 -2.39 -14.02
CA LYS A 215 3.79 -2.26 -15.41
C LYS A 215 4.19 -0.80 -15.71
N PRO A 216 5.17 -0.57 -16.59
CA PRO A 216 5.47 0.78 -17.08
C PRO A 216 4.21 1.39 -17.69
N LYS A 217 3.88 2.62 -17.30
CA LYS A 217 2.88 3.41 -18.01
C LYS A 217 3.50 3.84 -19.36
N PRO A 218 2.75 3.74 -20.47
CA PRO A 218 3.18 4.32 -21.74
C PRO A 218 3.32 5.85 -21.65
#